data_AF-A0A7S1W664-F1
#
_entry.id   AF-A0A7S1W664-F1
#
_cell.length_a   1.000
_cell.length_b   1.000
_cell.length_c   1.000
_cell.angle_alpha   90.00
_cell.angle_beta   90.00
_cell.angle_gamma   90.00
#
_symmetry.space_group_name_H-M   'P 1'
#
loop_
_entity.id
_entity.type
_entity.pdbx_description
1 polymer ?
#
loop_
_entity_poly.entity_id
_entity_poly.type
_entity_poly.pdbx_seq_one_letter_code
_entity_poly.pdbx_strand_id
1 'polypeptide(L)'
;MQLAWTQIDKKLDQTFYAVELAVTAVMVTNIFQYAWWRCRERQGELTHWQRWDAAYYLAASIPLNVAFPFAVVLIYIGEVNYPASKMWHSGSWFPNTVHGGLLYAGKWFGVGLLTVGVFKATRLHARILEKWRALRGKGAVSHSSDP
;
A
#
# COMPACT_ATOMS: atom_id res chain seq x y z
N MET A 1 -28.72 -13.73 -1.86
CA MET A 1 -28.44 -13.56 -3.31
C MET A 1 -26.93 -13.55 -3.45
N GLN A 2 -26.31 -14.67 -3.83
CA GLN A 2 -24.87 -14.75 -4.09
C GLN A 2 -24.69 -14.53 -5.59
N LEU A 3 -24.34 -13.31 -6.00
CA LEU A 3 -23.91 -13.03 -7.37
C LEU A 3 -22.60 -13.79 -7.58
N ALA A 4 -22.64 -14.84 -8.39
CA ALA A 4 -21.42 -15.54 -8.78
C ALA A 4 -20.61 -14.62 -9.69
N TRP A 5 -19.28 -14.56 -9.51
CA TRP A 5 -18.39 -13.74 -10.34
C TRP A 5 -18.54 -13.98 -11.85
N THR A 6 -18.99 -15.18 -12.25
CA THR A 6 -19.26 -15.54 -13.65
C THR A 6 -20.49 -14.86 -14.24
N GLN A 7 -21.32 -14.19 -13.42
CA GLN A 7 -22.53 -13.49 -13.84
C GLN A 7 -22.31 -11.99 -14.04
N ILE A 8 -21.11 -11.49 -13.71
CA ILE A 8 -20.75 -10.08 -13.91
C ILE A 8 -20.41 -9.88 -15.39
N ASP A 9 -20.88 -8.78 -15.97
CA ASP A 9 -20.58 -8.43 -17.37
C ASP A 9 -19.06 -8.29 -17.55
N LYS A 10 -18.49 -8.97 -18.54
CA LYS A 10 -17.06 -8.89 -18.89
C LYS A 10 -16.60 -7.44 -19.04
N LYS A 11 -17.44 -6.56 -19.58
CA LYS A 11 -17.10 -5.13 -19.74
C LYS A 11 -16.99 -4.41 -18.39
N LEU A 12 -17.86 -4.77 -17.45
CA LEU A 12 -17.86 -4.21 -16.10
C LEU A 12 -16.60 -4.67 -15.34
N ASP A 13 -16.24 -5.96 -15.42
CA ASP A 13 -15.01 -6.49 -14.82
C ASP A 13 -13.75 -5.81 -15.35
N GLN A 14 -13.64 -5.67 -16.67
CA GLN A 14 -12.52 -4.97 -17.31
C GLN A 14 -12.45 -3.50 -16.88
N THR A 15 -13.59 -2.84 -16.69
CA THR A 15 -13.63 -1.47 -16.17
C THR A 15 -13.10 -1.41 -14.73
N PHE A 16 -13.48 -2.35 -13.87
CA PHE A 16 -12.94 -2.43 -12.51
C PHE A 16 -11.42 -2.62 -12.49
N TYR A 17 -10.86 -3.48 -13.35
CA TYR A 17 -9.41 -3.65 -13.44
C TYR A 17 -8.68 -2.38 -13.88
N ALA A 18 -9.21 -1.69 -14.89
CA ALA A 18 -8.63 -0.43 -15.36
C ALA A 18 -8.68 0.67 -14.27
N VAL A 19 -9.81 0.77 -13.56
CA VAL A 19 -9.97 1.72 -12.45
C VAL A 19 -9.06 1.38 -11.28
N GLU A 20 -8.93 0.10 -10.90
CA GLU A 20 -8.02 -0.35 -9.84
C GLU A 20 -6.58 0.08 -10.14
N LEU A 21 -6.11 -0.15 -11.37
CA LEU A 21 -4.77 0.27 -11.79
C LEU A 21 -4.61 1.79 -11.71
N ALA A 22 -5.54 2.56 -12.29
CA ALA A 22 -5.45 4.02 -12.33
C ALA A 22 -5.43 4.62 -10.93
N VAL A 23 -6.36 4.20 -10.06
CA VAL A 23 -6.47 4.69 -8.69
C VAL A 23 -5.23 4.28 -7.88
N THR A 24 -4.78 3.03 -7.99
CA THR A 24 -3.58 2.56 -7.26
C THR A 24 -2.33 3.32 -7.67
N ALA A 25 -2.10 3.50 -8.98
CA ALA A 25 -0.95 4.25 -9.49
C ALA A 25 -0.97 5.69 -8.98
N VAL A 26 -2.10 6.40 -9.11
CA VAL A 26 -2.24 7.78 -8.64
C VAL A 26 -2.03 7.88 -7.13
N MET A 27 -2.67 7.02 -6.33
CA MET A 27 -2.54 7.05 -4.88
C MET A 27 -1.11 6.80 -4.41
N VAL A 28 -0.47 5.74 -4.91
CA VAL A 28 0.87 5.34 -4.46
C VAL A 28 1.91 6.38 -4.89
N THR A 29 1.79 6.96 -6.09
CA THR A 29 2.65 8.07 -6.53
C THR A 29 2.42 9.33 -5.71
N ASN A 30 1.17 9.70 -5.39
CA ASN A 30 0.87 10.86 -4.55
C ASN A 30 1.41 10.68 -3.11
N ILE A 31 1.29 9.49 -2.53
CA ILE A 31 1.87 9.17 -1.22
C ILE A 31 3.39 9.33 -1.26
N PHE A 32 4.03 8.85 -2.33
CA PHE A 32 5.47 9.02 -2.51
C PHE A 32 5.86 10.50 -2.63
N GLN A 33 5.15 11.29 -3.44
CA GLN A 33 5.38 12.74 -3.56
C GLN A 33 5.26 13.46 -2.21
N TYR A 34 4.20 13.16 -1.45
CA TYR A 34 4.01 13.68 -0.10
C TYR A 34 5.19 13.33 0.81
N ALA A 35 5.59 12.07 0.84
CA ALA A 35 6.70 11.64 1.69
C ALA A 35 8.04 12.22 1.27
N TRP A 36 8.29 12.36 -0.04
CA TRP A 36 9.47 13.02 -0.58
C TRP A 36 9.56 14.46 -0.10
N TRP A 37 8.46 15.20 -0.21
CA TRP A 37 8.37 16.56 0.31
C TRP A 37 8.61 16.62 1.82
N ARG A 38 7.97 15.74 2.61
CA ARG A 38 8.19 15.65 4.06
C ARG A 38 9.63 15.30 4.45
N CYS A 39 10.31 14.45 3.68
CA CYS A 39 11.72 14.12 3.89
C CYS A 39 12.62 15.32 3.57
N ARG A 40 12.31 16.07 2.51
CA ARG A 40 13.04 17.29 2.13
C ARG A 40 12.93 18.38 3.19
N GLU A 41 11.75 18.56 3.79
CA GLU A 41 11.51 19.55 4.85
C GLU A 41 12.16 19.24 6.20
N ARG A 42 12.75 18.05 6.38
CA ARG A 42 13.43 17.71 7.64
C ARG A 42 14.60 18.67 7.87
N GLN A 43 14.52 19.42 8.96
CA GLN A 43 15.59 20.29 9.44
C GLN A 43 16.56 19.54 10.35
N GLY A 44 17.80 20.03 10.43
CA GLY A 44 18.89 19.44 11.22
C GLY A 44 19.93 18.69 10.40
N GLU A 45 21.08 18.42 11.03
CA GLU A 45 22.17 17.61 10.48
C GLU A 45 21.78 16.13 10.52
N LEU A 46 21.08 15.70 9.48
CA LEU A 46 20.73 14.30 9.24
C LEU A 46 21.59 13.77 8.11
N THR A 47 22.06 12.53 8.25
CA THR A 47 22.69 11.84 7.12
C THR A 47 21.67 11.59 6.01
N HIS A 48 22.16 11.42 4.78
CA HIS A 48 21.32 11.15 3.60
C HIS A 48 20.31 10.01 3.85
N TRP A 49 20.80 8.89 4.41
CA TRP A 49 19.98 7.73 4.71
C TRP A 49 18.92 8.02 5.77
N GLN A 50 19.26 8.75 6.85
CA GLN A 50 18.28 9.12 7.87
C GLN A 50 17.20 10.08 7.35
N ARG A 51 17.57 10.96 6.41
CA ARG A 51 16.62 11.91 5.81
C ARG A 51 15.65 11.20 4.88
N TRP A 52 16.15 10.32 4.01
CA TRP A 52 15.40 9.72 2.91
C TRP A 52 14.90 8.29 3.16
N ASP A 53 15.21 7.69 4.31
CA ASP A 53 14.79 6.34 4.70
C ASP A 53 13.34 6.03 4.31
N ALA A 54 12.39 6.85 4.77
CA ALA A 54 10.97 6.67 4.48
C ALA A 54 10.63 6.72 2.98
N ALA A 55 11.30 7.60 2.23
CA ALA A 55 11.07 7.75 0.79
C ALA A 55 11.55 6.51 0.03
N TYR A 56 12.64 5.85 0.45
CA TYR A 56 13.11 4.62 -0.20
C TYR A 56 12.14 3.44 -0.03
N TYR A 57 11.57 3.26 1.16
CA TYR A 57 10.52 2.26 1.37
C TYR A 57 9.32 2.49 0.45
N LEU A 58 8.90 3.75 0.31
CA LEU A 58 7.79 4.12 -0.57
C LEU A 58 8.15 3.96 -2.04
N ALA A 59 9.34 4.37 -2.47
CA ALA A 59 9.82 4.19 -3.84
C ALA A 59 9.85 2.72 -4.24
N ALA A 60 10.36 1.84 -3.36
CA ALA A 60 10.36 0.40 -3.57
C ALA A 60 8.94 -0.19 -3.59
N SER A 61 8.00 0.39 -2.84
CA SER A 61 6.61 -0.05 -2.83
C SER A 61 5.86 0.21 -4.13
N ILE A 62 6.24 1.24 -4.91
CA ILE A 62 5.53 1.62 -6.15
C ILE A 62 5.47 0.47 -7.17
N PRO A 63 6.61 -0.07 -7.66
CA PRO A 63 6.55 -1.12 -8.66
C PRO A 63 5.84 -2.37 -8.14
N LEU A 64 5.95 -2.70 -6.85
CA LEU A 64 5.31 -3.88 -6.27
C LEU A 64 3.78 -3.76 -6.18
N ASN A 65 3.28 -2.58 -5.82
CA ASN A 65 1.83 -2.34 -5.75
C ASN A 65 1.20 -2.12 -7.13
N VAL A 66 1.97 -1.61 -8.11
CA VAL A 66 1.47 -1.34 -9.47
C VAL A 66 1.61 -2.57 -10.38
N ALA A 67 2.64 -3.42 -10.21
CA ALA A 67 2.90 -4.55 -11.09
C ALA A 67 1.73 -5.54 -11.17
N PHE A 68 1.08 -5.85 -10.05
CA PHE A 68 -0.07 -6.75 -10.04
C PHE A 68 -1.27 -6.20 -10.84
N PRO A 69 -1.85 -5.03 -10.52
CA PRO A 69 -2.97 -4.49 -11.29
C PRO A 69 -2.60 -4.19 -12.74
N PHE A 70 -1.34 -3.82 -13.01
CA PHE A 70 -0.85 -3.64 -14.38
C PHE A 70 -0.86 -4.95 -15.17
N ALA A 71 -0.35 -6.03 -14.58
CA ALA A 71 -0.38 -7.36 -15.20
C ALA A 71 -1.81 -7.86 -15.40
N VAL A 72 -2.74 -7.58 -14.46
CA VAL A 72 -4.16 -7.90 -14.62
C VAL A 72 -4.75 -7.15 -15.83
N VAL A 73 -4.49 -5.85 -15.96
CA VAL A 73 -4.95 -5.08 -17.13
C VAL A 73 -4.38 -5.65 -18.43
N LEU A 74 -3.07 -5.92 -18.50
CA LEU A 74 -2.45 -6.47 -19.71
C LEU A 74 -3.04 -7.83 -20.13
N ILE A 75 -3.26 -8.73 -19.17
CA ILE A 75 -3.71 -10.10 -19.47
C ILE A 75 -5.22 -10.15 -19.74
N TYR A 76 -6.04 -9.43 -18.97
CA TYR A 76 -7.50 -9.54 -19.03
C TYR A 76 -8.19 -8.51 -19.92
N ILE A 77 -7.57 -7.35 -20.14
CA ILE A 77 -8.04 -6.33 -21.08
C ILE A 77 -7.26 -6.42 -22.38
N GLY A 78 -5.93 -6.50 -22.31
CA GLY A 78 -5.05 -6.59 -23.48
C GLY A 78 -4.98 -7.98 -24.10
N GLU A 79 -5.58 -9.00 -23.48
CA GLU A 79 -5.60 -10.40 -23.92
C GLU A 79 -4.19 -10.98 -24.21
N VAL A 80 -3.16 -10.45 -23.53
CA VAL A 80 -1.77 -10.85 -23.73
C VAL A 80 -1.59 -12.32 -23.33
N ASN A 81 -1.23 -13.15 -24.31
CA ASN A 81 -0.96 -14.58 -24.17
C ASN A 81 -2.13 -15.37 -23.54
N TYR A 82 -3.36 -14.98 -23.86
CA TYR A 82 -4.56 -15.67 -23.41
C TYR A 82 -4.79 -16.98 -24.21
N PRO A 83 -5.21 -18.10 -23.58
CA PRO A 83 -5.57 -18.29 -22.17
C PRO A 83 -4.40 -18.70 -21.26
N ALA A 84 -3.20 -18.95 -21.78
CA ALA A 84 -2.07 -19.50 -21.03
C ALA A 84 -1.64 -18.61 -19.85
N SER A 85 -1.74 -17.29 -19.99
CA SER A 85 -1.39 -16.32 -18.96
C SER A 85 -2.50 -16.00 -17.97
N LYS A 86 -3.69 -16.60 -18.12
CA LYS A 86 -4.83 -16.37 -17.21
C LYS A 86 -4.46 -16.76 -15.77
N MET A 87 -4.58 -15.81 -14.84
CA MET A 87 -4.16 -16.01 -13.46
C MET A 87 -5.15 -16.81 -12.59
N TRP A 88 -6.46 -16.70 -12.87
CA TRP A 88 -7.52 -17.38 -12.11
C TRP A 88 -8.25 -18.43 -12.95
N HIS A 89 -8.51 -19.58 -12.32
CA HIS A 89 -9.38 -20.62 -12.85
C HIS A 89 -10.43 -21.00 -11.79
N SER A 90 -11.63 -21.39 -12.23
CA SER A 90 -12.64 -22.04 -11.40
C SER A 90 -13.13 -21.27 -10.15
N GLY A 91 -13.10 -19.93 -10.16
CA GLY A 91 -13.66 -19.10 -9.08
C GLY A 91 -12.84 -19.06 -7.79
N SER A 92 -11.58 -19.48 -7.82
CA SER A 92 -10.66 -19.36 -6.68
C SER A 92 -10.43 -17.88 -6.30
N TRP A 93 -10.35 -17.60 -5.00
CA TRP A 93 -9.96 -16.29 -4.47
C TRP A 93 -8.47 -15.98 -4.67
N PHE A 94 -7.65 -17.01 -4.86
CA PHE A 94 -6.22 -16.88 -5.09
C PHE A 94 -5.86 -17.20 -6.53
N PRO A 95 -4.81 -16.58 -7.10
CA PRO A 95 -4.30 -16.98 -8.40
C PRO A 95 -3.85 -18.44 -8.36
N ASN A 96 -4.19 -19.21 -9.39
CA ASN A 96 -3.86 -20.63 -9.48
C ASN A 96 -2.61 -20.90 -10.34
N THR A 97 -1.96 -19.84 -10.82
CA THR A 97 -0.76 -19.91 -11.66
C THR A 97 0.46 -19.40 -10.90
N VAL A 98 1.65 -19.90 -11.24
CA VAL A 98 2.90 -19.54 -10.57
C VAL A 98 3.17 -18.03 -10.68
N HIS A 99 3.04 -17.44 -11.87
CA HIS A 99 3.23 -16.01 -12.06
C HIS A 99 2.17 -15.18 -11.32
N GLY A 100 0.91 -15.63 -11.31
CA GLY A 100 -0.15 -14.99 -10.54
C GLY A 100 0.15 -15.00 -9.03
N GLY A 101 0.59 -16.14 -8.50
CA GLY A 101 0.98 -16.29 -7.10
C GLY A 101 2.15 -15.37 -6.71
N LEU A 102 3.19 -15.29 -7.54
CA LEU A 102 4.32 -14.39 -7.33
C LEU A 102 3.91 -12.92 -7.32
N LEU A 103 3.08 -12.49 -8.28
CA LEU A 103 2.59 -11.12 -8.33
C LEU A 103 1.68 -10.80 -7.13
N TYR A 104 0.88 -11.76 -6.67
CA TYR A 104 0.02 -11.61 -5.51
C TYR A 104 0.82 -11.48 -4.20
N ALA A 105 1.85 -12.31 -4.02
CA ALA A 105 2.78 -12.17 -2.89
C ALA A 105 3.54 -10.84 -2.94
N GLY A 106 4.00 -10.44 -4.13
CA GLY A 106 4.66 -9.15 -4.38
C GLY A 106 3.76 -7.96 -4.02
N LYS A 107 2.47 -8.01 -4.36
CA LYS A 107 1.48 -6.99 -3.98
C LYS A 107 1.44 -6.81 -2.46
N TRP A 108 1.29 -7.89 -1.69
CA TRP A 108 1.22 -7.82 -0.23
C TRP A 108 2.53 -7.36 0.42
N PHE A 109 3.67 -7.82 -0.11
CA PHE A 109 4.96 -7.30 0.31
C PHE A 109 5.09 -5.80 0.04
N GLY A 110 4.64 -5.35 -1.14
CA GLY A 110 4.54 -3.93 -1.49
C GLY A 110 3.66 -3.14 -0.55
N VAL A 111 2.50 -3.66 -0.13
CA VAL A 111 1.63 -3.04 0.88
C VAL A 111 2.36 -2.91 2.23
N GLY A 112 3.15 -3.92 2.62
CA GLY A 112 3.99 -3.86 3.81
C GLY A 112 5.00 -2.71 3.75
N LEU A 113 5.74 -2.58 2.65
CA LEU A 113 6.70 -1.48 2.45
C LEU A 113 6.00 -0.11 2.40
N LEU A 114 4.85 -0.02 1.73
CA LEU A 114 4.03 1.18 1.66
C LEU A 114 3.63 1.63 3.08
N THR A 115 3.15 0.69 3.88
CA THR A 115 2.74 0.92 5.27
C THR A 115 3.91 1.44 6.10
N VAL A 116 5.03 0.72 6.13
CA VAL A 116 6.25 1.13 6.86
C VAL A 116 6.72 2.52 6.42
N GLY A 117 6.74 2.77 5.11
CA GLY A 117 7.10 4.04 4.52
C GLY A 117 6.20 5.19 5.00
N VAL A 118 4.87 5.00 5.00
CA VAL A 118 3.91 6.00 5.49
C VAL A 118 4.10 6.28 6.98
N PHE A 119 4.24 5.24 7.82
CA PHE A 119 4.49 5.40 9.26
C PHE A 119 5.77 6.17 9.56
N LYS A 120 6.83 5.94 8.78
CA LYS A 120 8.11 6.66 8.89
C LYS A 120 8.03 8.09 8.35
N ALA A 121 7.32 8.33 7.24
CA ALA A 121 7.17 9.65 6.64
C ALA A 121 6.34 10.59 7.53
N THR A 122 5.26 10.08 8.11
CA THR A 122 4.34 10.83 8.98
C THR A 122 4.85 10.99 10.41
N ARG A 123 5.88 10.22 10.81
CA ARG A 123 6.33 10.08 12.21
C ARG A 123 5.19 9.72 13.17
N LEU A 124 4.19 8.97 12.67
CA LEU A 124 2.97 8.68 13.44
C LEU A 124 3.29 7.93 14.74
N HIS A 125 4.23 6.99 14.70
CA HIS A 125 4.68 6.23 15.88
C HIS A 125 5.21 7.15 17.00
N ALA A 126 6.01 8.17 16.66
CA ALA A 126 6.55 9.12 17.62
C ALA A 126 5.43 9.98 18.23
N ARG A 127 4.51 10.50 17.39
CA ARG A 127 3.36 11.29 17.84
C ARG A 127 2.42 10.51 18.76
N ILE A 128 2.20 9.23 18.47
CA ILE A 128 1.38 8.34 19.32
C ILE A 128 2.07 8.14 20.67
N LEU A 129 3.37 7.84 20.68
CA LEU A 129 4.13 7.64 21.92
C LEU A 129 4.17 8.91 22.78
N GLU A 130 4.36 10.08 22.18
CA GLU A 130 4.32 11.37 22.87
C GLU A 130 2.95 11.61 23.53
N LYS A 131 1.85 11.42 22.77
CA LYS A 131 0.50 11.54 23.32
C LYS A 131 0.23 10.53 24.44
N TRP A 132 0.66 9.28 24.26
CA TRP A 132 0.50 8.23 25.27
C TRP A 132 1.26 8.55 26.57
N ARG A 133 2.49 9.07 26.47
CA ARG A 133 3.27 9.54 27.63
C ARG A 133 2.59 10.71 28.32
N ALA A 134 2.07 11.69 27.57
CA ALA A 134 1.37 12.84 28.13
C ALA A 134 0.10 12.44 28.91
N LEU A 135 -0.66 11.45 28.42
CA LEU A 135 -1.83 10.93 29.12
C LEU A 135 -1.45 10.23 30.43
N ARG A 136 -0.39 9.41 30.43
CA ARG A 136 0.07 8.73 31.65
C ARG A 136 0.72 9.67 32.67
N GLY A 137 1.38 10.74 32.22
CA GLY A 137 1.96 11.74 33.12
C GLY A 137 0.92 12.58 33.86
N LYS A 138 -0.25 12.82 33.26
CA LYS A 138 -1.34 13.60 33.89
C LYS A 138 -2.09 12.83 34.99
N GLY A 139 -2.09 11.49 34.96
CA GLY A 139 -2.73 10.66 36.00
C GLY A 139 -1.94 10.57 37.32
N ALA A 140 -0.67 10.98 37.34
CA ALA A 140 0.17 10.89 38.54
C ALA A 140 0.05 12.12 39.47
N VAL A 141 -0.51 13.23 39.00
CA VAL A 141 -0.53 14.52 39.75
C VAL A 141 -1.87 14.76 40.47
N SER A 142 -2.93 13.98 40.19
CA SER A 142 -4.26 14.21 40.78
C SER A 142 -4.56 13.44 42.07
N HIS A 143 -3.57 12.82 42.71
CA HIS A 143 -3.77 12.03 43.95
C HIS A 143 -3.00 12.52 45.17
N SER A 144 -2.36 13.70 45.11
CA SER A 144 -1.53 14.23 46.22
C SER A 144 -2.00 15.56 46.81
N SER A 145 -3.30 15.84 46.78
CA SER A 145 -3.86 16.97 47.52
C SER A 145 -5.25 16.63 48.01
N ASP A 146 -5.31 16.01 49.19
CA ASP A 146 -6.24 16.43 50.23
C ASP A 146 -5.54 16.18 51.59
N PRO A 147 -5.42 17.22 52.45
CA PRO A 147 -4.91 17.10 53.82
C PRO A 147 -5.88 16.41 54.77
#